data_AF-X1VXC4-F1
#
_entry.id   AF-X1VXC4-F1
#
_cell.length_a   1.000
_cell.length_b   1.000
_cell.length_c   1.000
_cell.angle_alpha   90.00
_cell.angle_beta   90.00
_cell.angle_gamma   90.00
#
_symmetry.space_group_name_H-M   'P 1'
#
loop_
_entity.id
_entity.type
_entity.pdbx_description
1 polymer ?
#
loop_
_entity_poly.entity_id
_entity_poly.type
_entity_poly.pdbx_seq_one_letter_code
_entity_poly.pdbx_strand_id
1 'polypeptide(L)'
;MEEFYNEWTEMRRRQLEDKYLKAFSLLASFYGDRGKYDTAIALLEKSIAIDPYQDEAYCQIMEWQLTVGDRVSALRTYKRYLDIAPGETEFALSAR
;
A
#
# COMPACT_ATOMS: atom_id res chain seq x y z
N MET A 1 17.92 -25.33 -19.10
CA MET A 1 16.48 -25.47 -19.43
C MET A 1 15.61 -25.07 -18.24
N GLU A 2 15.84 -25.56 -17.03
CA GLU A 2 15.08 -25.15 -15.82
C GLU A 2 15.17 -23.66 -15.50
N GLU A 3 16.34 -23.02 -15.63
CA GLU A 3 16.51 -21.57 -15.37
C GLU A 3 15.63 -20.69 -16.26
N PHE A 4 15.45 -21.05 -17.54
CA PHE A 4 14.59 -20.31 -18.47
C PHE A 4 13.10 -20.44 -18.14
N TYR A 5 12.65 -21.62 -17.68
CA TYR A 5 11.27 -21.81 -17.21
C TYR A 5 11.01 -21.09 -15.89
N ASN A 6 12.01 -21.01 -15.01
CA ASN A 6 11.93 -20.24 -13.77
C ASN A 6 11.86 -18.74 -14.08
N GLU A 7 12.72 -18.20 -14.94
CA GLU A 7 12.68 -16.79 -15.33
C GLU A 7 11.36 -16.40 -16.01
N TRP A 8 10.83 -17.23 -16.91
CA TRP A 8 9.56 -16.98 -17.58
C TRP A 8 8.37 -17.00 -16.60
N THR A 9 8.35 -17.96 -15.66
CA THR A 9 7.28 -18.06 -14.66
C THR A 9 7.37 -16.92 -13.64
N GLU A 10 8.56 -16.51 -13.22
CA GLU A 10 8.78 -15.33 -12.36
C GLU A 10 8.34 -14.03 -13.05
N MET A 11 8.75 -13.83 -14.31
CA MET A 11 8.33 -12.65 -15.09
C MET A 11 6.81 -12.59 -15.22
N ARG A 12 6.18 -13.73 -15.54
CA ARG A 12 4.72 -13.79 -15.67
C ARG A 12 4.01 -13.52 -14.35
N ARG A 13 4.55 -14.02 -13.23
CA ARG A 13 4.02 -13.78 -11.89
C ARG A 13 4.08 -12.30 -11.52
N ARG A 14 5.24 -11.65 -11.68
CA ARG A 14 5.41 -10.21 -11.44
C ARG A 14 4.44 -9.37 -12.27
N GLN A 15 4.26 -9.71 -13.55
CA GLN A 15 3.28 -9.00 -14.39
C GLN A 15 1.83 -9.13 -13.90
N LEU A 16 1.46 -10.27 -13.31
CA LEU A 16 0.14 -10.47 -12.74
C LEU A 16 0.00 -9.73 -11.41
N GLU A 17 1.03 -9.76 -10.58
CA GLU A 17 1.11 -8.99 -9.33
C GLU A 17 0.97 -7.49 -9.61
N ASP A 18 1.75 -6.91 -10.52
CA ASP A 18 1.64 -5.50 -10.91
C ASP A 18 0.24 -5.11 -11.36
N LYS A 19 -0.40 -5.96 -12.18
CA LYS A 19 -1.77 -5.72 -12.65
C LYS A 19 -2.77 -5.80 -11.51
N TYR A 20 -2.54 -6.72 -10.58
CA TYR A 20 -3.40 -6.92 -9.42
C TYR A 20 -3.30 -5.75 -8.44
N LEU A 21 -2.09 -5.25 -8.16
CA LEU A 21 -1.87 -4.05 -7.34
C LEU A 21 -2.51 -2.82 -7.97
N LYS A 22 -2.32 -2.59 -9.28
CA LYS A 22 -2.98 -1.50 -10.01
C LYS A 22 -4.50 -1.59 -9.94
N ALA A 23 -5.05 -2.80 -10.02
CA ALA A 23 -6.50 -3.00 -9.91
C ALA A 23 -7.03 -2.62 -8.52
N PHE A 24 -6.29 -2.91 -7.45
CA PHE A 24 -6.66 -2.47 -6.11
C PHE A 24 -6.69 -0.95 -6.00
N SER A 25 -5.67 -0.24 -6.48
CA SER A 25 -5.63 1.22 -6.43
C SER A 25 -6.78 1.86 -7.21
N LEU A 26 -7.08 1.35 -8.41
CA LEU A 26 -8.20 1.84 -9.22
C LEU A 26 -9.57 1.59 -8.55
N LEU A 27 -9.77 0.40 -7.98
CA LEU A 27 -11.01 0.09 -7.26
C LEU A 27 -11.15 0.93 -6.00
N ALA A 28 -10.06 1.09 -5.25
CA ALA A 28 -10.06 1.90 -4.03
C ALA A 28 -10.42 3.36 -4.36
N SER A 29 -9.78 3.97 -5.36
CA SER A 29 -10.14 5.31 -5.84
C SER A 29 -11.61 5.40 -6.25
N PHE A 30 -12.12 4.43 -7.02
CA PHE A 30 -13.54 4.41 -7.41
C PHE A 30 -14.51 4.36 -6.22
N TYR A 31 -14.18 3.63 -5.16
CA TYR A 31 -14.98 3.62 -3.93
C TYR A 31 -14.81 4.89 -3.10
N GLY A 32 -13.59 5.44 -3.04
CA GLY A 32 -13.27 6.70 -2.37
C GLY A 32 -14.02 7.89 -2.97
N ASP A 33 -14.08 7.98 -4.30
CA ASP A 33 -14.83 9.01 -5.04
C ASP A 33 -16.34 8.99 -4.74
N ARG A 34 -16.85 7.84 -4.27
CA ARG A 34 -18.25 7.64 -3.86
C ARG A 34 -18.45 7.77 -2.35
N GLY A 35 -17.44 8.21 -1.61
CA GLY A 35 -17.46 8.34 -0.16
C GLY A 35 -17.48 7.01 0.59
N LYS A 36 -17.24 5.88 -0.09
CA LYS A 36 -17.19 4.54 0.52
C LYS A 36 -15.79 4.25 1.07
N TYR A 37 -15.33 5.09 1.97
CA TYR A 37 -13.97 5.09 2.50
C TYR A 37 -13.59 3.76 3.18
N ASP A 38 -14.49 3.14 3.94
CA ASP A 38 -14.20 1.84 4.58
C ASP A 38 -13.88 0.73 3.57
N THR A 39 -14.65 0.68 2.47
CA THR A 39 -14.41 -0.28 1.39
C THR A 39 -13.10 0.02 0.66
N ALA A 40 -12.84 1.31 0.40
CA ALA A 40 -11.65 1.76 -0.27
C ALA A 40 -10.37 1.44 0.54
N ILE A 41 -10.38 1.72 1.85
CA ILE A 41 -9.31 1.39 2.79
C ILE A 41 -9.09 -0.13 2.82
N ALA A 42 -10.15 -0.93 2.90
CA ALA A 42 -10.03 -2.39 2.93
C ALA A 42 -9.38 -2.97 1.65
N LEU A 43 -9.55 -2.31 0.50
CA LEU A 43 -8.87 -2.69 -0.75
C LEU A 43 -7.38 -2.34 -0.70
N LEU A 44 -7.03 -1.16 -0.20
CA LEU A 44 -5.63 -0.75 -0.06
C LEU A 44 -4.88 -1.59 0.98
N GLU A 45 -5.52 -1.97 2.09
CA GLU A 45 -4.93 -2.88 3.08
C GLU A 45 -4.63 -4.27 2.49
N LYS A 46 -5.45 -4.75 1.55
CA LYS A 46 -5.13 -5.98 0.80
C LYS A 46 -3.94 -5.78 -0.14
N SER A 47 -3.82 -4.61 -0.76
CA SER A 47 -2.67 -4.26 -1.59
C SER A 47 -1.37 -4.26 -0.76
N ILE A 48 -1.40 -3.62 0.40
CA ILE A 48 -0.29 -3.51 1.34
C ILE A 48 0.14 -4.89 1.90
N ALA A 49 -0.81 -5.81 2.07
CA ALA A 49 -0.50 -7.18 2.51
C ALA A 49 0.30 -7.98 1.44
N ILE A 50 0.23 -7.58 0.17
CA ILE A 50 0.95 -8.21 -0.94
C ILE A 50 2.31 -7.52 -1.14
N ASP A 51 2.29 -6.19 -1.22
CA ASP A 51 3.49 -5.36 -1.29
C ASP A 51 3.41 -4.24 -0.25
N PRO A 52 4.13 -4.40 0.89
CA PRO A 52 4.15 -3.42 1.97
C PRO A 52 4.81 -2.08 1.64
N TYR A 53 5.54 -1.96 0.53
CA TYR A 53 6.32 -0.77 0.16
C TYR A 53 5.56 0.23 -0.72
N GLN A 54 4.23 0.12 -0.77
CA GLN A 54 3.38 1.02 -1.54
C GLN A 54 3.07 2.30 -0.77
N ASP A 55 3.99 3.26 -0.77
CA ASP A 55 3.85 4.56 -0.09
C ASP A 55 2.51 5.25 -0.41
N GLU A 56 2.11 5.21 -1.68
CA GLU A 56 0.86 5.82 -2.16
C GLU A 56 -0.38 5.20 -1.50
N ALA A 57 -0.36 3.89 -1.21
CA ALA A 57 -1.47 3.21 -0.54
C ALA A 57 -1.63 3.70 0.91
N TYR A 58 -0.54 3.89 1.65
CA TYR A 58 -0.60 4.44 3.01
C TYR A 58 -1.10 5.89 2.99
N CYS A 59 -0.62 6.71 2.05
CA CYS A 59 -1.06 8.09 1.88
C CYS A 59 -2.58 8.18 1.64
N GLN A 60 -3.11 7.37 0.71
CA GLN A 60 -4.54 7.34 0.42
C GLN A 60 -5.38 6.85 1.61
N ILE A 61 -4.92 5.82 2.34
CA ILE A 61 -5.61 5.37 3.57
C ILE A 61 -5.66 6.50 4.60
N MET A 62 -4.54 7.18 4.84
CA MET A 62 -4.48 8.29 5.80
C MET A 62 -5.36 9.46 5.38
N GLU A 63 -5.37 9.82 4.09
CA GLU A 63 -6.23 10.88 3.55
C GLU A 63 -7.72 10.58 3.80
N TRP A 64 -8.16 9.35 3.53
CA TRP A 64 -9.54 8.95 3.77
C TRP A 64 -9.89 8.87 5.25
N GLN A 65 -8.97 8.36 6.09
CA GLN A 65 -9.13 8.36 7.55
C GLN A 65 -9.29 9.78 8.10
N LEU A 66 -8.49 10.73 7.60
CA LEU A 66 -8.59 12.14 7.97
C LEU A 66 -9.89 12.77 7.46
N THR A 67 -10.33 12.40 6.26
CA THR A 67 -11.58 12.87 5.65
C THR A 67 -12.80 12.49 6.49
N VAL A 68 -12.82 11.27 7.06
CA VAL A 68 -13.89 10.83 7.97
C VAL A 68 -13.69 11.30 9.42
N GLY A 69 -12.61 12.04 9.70
CA GLY A 69 -12.28 12.56 11.02
C GLY A 69 -11.60 11.56 11.98
N ASP A 70 -11.28 10.36 11.51
CA ASP A 70 -10.59 9.33 12.29
C ASP A 70 -9.06 9.57 12.34
N ARG A 71 -8.67 10.59 13.10
CA ARG A 71 -7.26 10.93 13.32
C ARG A 71 -6.49 9.83 14.05
N VAL A 72 -7.16 9.01 14.86
CA VAL A 72 -6.51 7.93 15.63
C VAL A 72 -6.04 6.84 14.68
N SER A 73 -6.89 6.44 13.74
CA SER A 73 -6.50 5.46 12.72
C SER A 73 -5.45 6.04 11.78
N ALA A 74 -5.55 7.31 11.37
CA ALA A 74 -4.52 7.96 10.55
C ALA A 74 -3.13 7.91 11.20
N LEU A 75 -3.03 8.24 12.49
CA LEU A 75 -1.77 8.16 13.24
C LEU A 75 -1.25 6.72 13.35
N ARG A 76 -2.13 5.73 13.49
CA ARG A 76 -1.74 4.31 13.51
C ARG A 76 -1.20 3.86 12.15
N THR A 77 -1.84 4.27 11.06
CA THR A 77 -1.39 4.01 9.70
C THR A 77 -0.03 4.64 9.44
N TYR A 78 0.17 5.89 9.87
CA TYR A 78 1.46 6.58 9.75
C TYR A 78 2.59 5.85 10.50
N LYS A 79 2.33 5.38 11.72
CA LYS A 79 3.31 4.60 12.48
C LYS A 79 3.68 3.29 11.76
N ARG A 80 2.69 2.55 11.27
CA ARG A 80 2.93 1.33 10.46
C ARG A 80 3.77 1.63 9.22
N TYR A 81 3.50 2.74 8.55
CA TYR A 81 4.28 3.17 7.38
C TYR A 81 5.75 3.42 7.75
N LEU A 82 6.01 4.14 8.85
CA LEU A 82 7.37 4.39 9.34
C LEU A 82 8.13 3.13 9.78
N ASP A 83 7.43 2.12 10.29
CA ASP A 83 8.04 0.83 10.65
C ASP A 83 8.47 0.03 9.41
N ILE A 84 7.82 0.28 8.26
CA ILE A 84 8.03 -0.47 7.02
C ILE A 84 8.99 0.24 6.07
N ALA A 85 8.97 1.57 6.00
CA ALA A 85 9.88 2.37 5.19
C ALA A 85 11.33 2.19 5.68
N PRO A 86 12.15 1.31 5.05
CA PRO A 86 13.51 1.07 5.51
C PRO A 86 14.36 2.19 4.93
N GLY A 87 14.72 3.17 5.76
CA GLY A 87 15.78 4.12 5.42
C GLY A 87 15.58 5.57 5.83
N GLU A 88 14.37 6.05 6.11
CA GLU A 88 14.20 7.44 6.59
C GLU A 88 14.30 7.57 8.12
N THR A 89 13.81 6.58 8.85
CA THR A 89 13.76 6.63 10.33
C THR A 89 15.09 6.32 10.98
N GLU A 90 15.91 5.43 10.41
CA GLU A 90 17.24 5.11 10.92
C GLU A 90 18.18 6.33 10.83
N PHE A 91 18.06 7.14 9.76
CA PHE A 91 18.79 8.40 9.60
C PHE A 91 18.28 9.53 10.53
N ALA A 92 16.97 9.59 10.78
CA ALA A 92 16.37 10.63 11.63
C ALA A 92 16.56 10.40 13.14
N LEU A 93 16.67 9.14 13.58
CA LEU A 93 16.91 8.78 14.99
C LEU A 93 18.40 8.82 15.37
N SER A 94 19.33 8.65 14.43
CA SER A 94 20.77 8.80 14.67
C SER A 94 21.27 10.25 14.68
N ALA A 95 20.41 11.21 14.34
CA ALA A 95 20.73 12.65 14.25
C ALA A 95 20.21 13.47 15.45
N ARG A 96 19.82 12.82 16.55
CA ARG A 96 19.41 13.47 17.81
C ARG A 96 20.47 13.37 18.90
#